data_AF-W7YG83-F1
#
_entry.id   AF-W7YG83-F1
#
_cell.length_a   1.000
_cell.length_b   1.000
_cell.length_c   1.000
_cell.angle_alpha   90.00
_cell.angle_beta   90.00
_cell.angle_gamma   90.00
#
_symmetry.space_group_name_H-M   'P 1'
#
loop_
_entity.id
_entity.type
_entity.pdbx_description
1 polymer ?
#
loop_
_entity_poly.entity_id
_entity_poly.type
_entity_poly.pdbx_seq_one_letter_code
_entity_poly.pdbx_strand_id
1 'polypeptide(L)'
;MYASNGYVIFIPDITYTTGDPGLCAYQAIMGGVMSMTQRYDFIDEKNIGLQGQSWGGYQTAFMITRTNMFKAAMAGAPVSNMTSAYGGIRWGTGISRMFQYEHTQSRIGGTLWEKFPKYIENSPIFYVPQIQTPLLIMHNDNDGSVPWYQGIEMFMAMRRLNKPVWMLTYNNEEHNLTRRANSIDLSIRMMQFFDHYLKGKPAPVWMQYGIPAIEKGKNMGYDLLE
;
A
#
# COMPACT_ATOMS: atom_id res chain seq x y z
N MET A 1 -10.82 3.75 15.22
CA MET A 1 -9.62 4.61 15.32
C MET A 1 -9.82 5.92 14.53
N TYR A 2 -9.93 5.89 13.20
CA TYR A 2 -10.01 7.11 12.38
C TYR A 2 -11.28 7.95 12.56
N ALA A 3 -12.48 7.34 12.52
CA ALA A 3 -13.74 8.07 12.66
C ALA A 3 -13.80 8.91 13.96
N SER A 4 -13.40 8.31 15.08
CA SER A 4 -13.29 8.99 16.38
C SER A 4 -12.25 10.12 16.43
N ASN A 5 -11.38 10.21 15.42
CA ASN A 5 -10.36 11.25 15.27
C ASN A 5 -10.70 12.22 14.13
N GLY A 6 -11.97 12.35 13.75
CA GLY A 6 -12.44 13.35 12.79
C GLY A 6 -12.14 13.02 11.33
N TYR A 7 -11.87 11.76 10.99
CA TYR A 7 -11.77 11.32 9.60
C TYR A 7 -13.09 10.77 9.09
N VAL A 8 -13.45 11.14 7.86
CA VAL A 8 -14.46 10.42 7.08
C VAL A 8 -13.83 9.14 6.52
N ILE A 9 -14.53 8.01 6.66
CA ILE A 9 -14.11 6.72 6.10
C ILE A 9 -15.06 6.34 4.97
N PHE A 10 -14.48 6.06 3.81
CA PHE A 10 -15.20 5.59 2.63
C PHE A 10 -14.56 4.28 2.14
N ILE A 11 -15.39 3.26 1.94
CA ILE A 11 -14.96 1.92 1.50
C ILE A 11 -15.87 1.54 0.32
N PRO A 12 -15.43 1.77 -0.94
CA PRO A 12 -16.22 1.39 -2.10
C PRO A 12 -16.09 -0.11 -2.39
N ASP A 13 -17.18 -0.70 -2.88
CA ASP A 13 -17.11 -1.99 -3.55
C ASP A 13 -16.54 -1.84 -4.96
N ILE A 14 -15.71 -2.80 -5.37
CA ILE A 14 -15.04 -2.77 -6.67
C ILE A 14 -15.52 -3.98 -7.48
N THR A 15 -16.14 -3.70 -8.61
CA THR A 15 -16.46 -4.70 -9.64
C THR A 15 -15.28 -4.83 -10.59
N TYR A 16 -14.97 -6.04 -11.02
CA TYR A 16 -13.78 -6.28 -11.83
C TYR A 16 -14.07 -6.96 -13.15
N THR A 17 -13.30 -6.56 -14.15
CA THR A 17 -13.18 -7.22 -15.45
C THR A 17 -11.85 -7.94 -15.52
N THR A 18 -11.85 -9.17 -16.03
CA THR A 18 -10.63 -9.95 -16.29
C THR A 18 -9.68 -9.17 -17.19
N GLY A 19 -8.40 -9.12 -16.81
CA GLY A 19 -7.32 -8.43 -17.53
C GLY A 19 -6.97 -7.05 -16.97
N ASP A 20 -7.91 -6.38 -16.31
CA ASP A 20 -7.79 -4.96 -15.95
C ASP A 20 -8.07 -4.65 -14.47
N PRO A 21 -7.55 -5.45 -13.51
CA PRO A 21 -7.87 -5.27 -12.10
C PRO A 21 -7.52 -3.88 -11.56
N GLY A 22 -6.39 -3.30 -11.98
CA GLY A 22 -5.95 -1.98 -11.54
C GLY A 22 -6.85 -0.87 -12.08
N LEU A 23 -7.24 -0.95 -13.36
CA LEU A 23 -8.15 0.02 -13.97
C LEU A 23 -9.54 -0.02 -13.32
N CYS A 24 -10.07 -1.21 -13.04
CA CYS A 24 -11.33 -1.37 -12.32
C CYS A 24 -11.26 -0.73 -10.92
N ALA A 25 -10.16 -0.94 -10.19
CA ALA A 25 -9.94 -0.30 -8.90
C ALA A 25 -9.91 1.23 -9.03
N TYR A 26 -9.21 1.74 -10.04
CA TYR A 26 -9.17 3.18 -10.32
C TYR A 26 -10.55 3.77 -10.58
N GLN A 27 -11.33 3.16 -11.46
CA GLN A 27 -12.66 3.65 -11.82
C GLN A 27 -13.61 3.65 -10.61
N ALA A 28 -13.64 2.55 -9.85
CA ALA A 28 -14.51 2.43 -8.69
C ALA A 28 -14.11 3.41 -7.57
N ILE A 29 -12.83 3.48 -7.23
CA ILE A 29 -12.35 4.35 -6.14
C ILE A 29 -12.48 5.82 -6.53
N MET A 30 -12.01 6.23 -7.71
CA MET A 30 -12.10 7.63 -8.14
C MET A 30 -13.55 8.08 -8.31
N GLY A 31 -14.39 7.26 -8.94
CA GLY A 31 -15.81 7.58 -9.10
C GLY A 31 -16.52 7.71 -7.77
N GLY A 32 -16.25 6.80 -6.82
CA GLY A 32 -16.78 6.86 -5.47
C GLY A 32 -16.33 8.10 -4.70
N VAL A 33 -15.02 8.39 -4.70
CA VAL A 33 -14.46 9.57 -4.02
C VAL A 33 -15.02 10.86 -4.61
N MET A 34 -15.04 11.01 -5.93
CA MET A 34 -15.61 12.19 -6.60
C MET A 34 -17.10 12.37 -6.29
N SER A 35 -17.87 11.28 -6.26
CA SER A 35 -19.29 11.35 -5.91
C SER A 35 -19.50 11.78 -4.45
N MET A 36 -18.65 11.29 -3.53
CA MET A 36 -18.70 11.67 -2.13
C MET A 36 -18.34 13.15 -1.94
N THR A 37 -17.24 13.63 -2.51
CA THR A 37 -16.80 15.03 -2.36
C THR A 37 -17.76 16.03 -2.99
N GLN A 38 -18.44 15.66 -4.09
CA GLN A 38 -19.44 16.52 -4.72
C GLN A 38 -20.78 16.57 -3.96
N ARG A 39 -21.14 15.52 -3.22
CA ARG A 39 -22.43 15.41 -2.53
C ARG A 39 -22.39 15.96 -1.10
N TYR A 40 -21.23 15.95 -0.46
CA TYR A 40 -21.11 16.23 0.96
C TYR A 40 -20.05 17.32 1.23
N ASP A 41 -20.52 18.54 1.48
CA ASP A 41 -19.67 19.73 1.71
C ASP A 41 -18.74 19.62 2.93
N PHE A 42 -19.00 18.69 3.85
CA PHE A 42 -18.13 18.43 5.00
C PHE A 42 -16.89 17.59 4.66
N ILE A 43 -16.77 17.07 3.44
CA ILE A 43 -15.61 16.30 3.00
C ILE A 43 -14.56 17.25 2.42
N ASP A 44 -13.39 17.29 3.07
CA ASP A 44 -12.25 18.06 2.59
C ASP A 44 -11.54 17.33 1.43
N GLU A 45 -11.83 17.75 0.20
CA GLU A 45 -11.26 17.18 -1.02
C GLU A 45 -9.74 17.36 -1.15
N LYS A 46 -9.13 18.28 -0.39
CA LYS A 46 -7.69 18.56 -0.45
C LYS A 46 -6.88 17.64 0.47
N ASN A 47 -7.53 16.95 1.41
CA ASN A 47 -6.89 16.16 2.45
C ASN A 47 -7.39 14.70 2.46
N ILE A 48 -7.32 14.04 1.30
CA ILE A 48 -7.74 12.65 1.13
C ILE A 48 -6.53 11.71 1.25
N GLY A 49 -6.66 10.70 2.12
CA GLY A 49 -5.73 9.58 2.22
C GLY A 49 -6.26 8.31 1.56
N LEU A 50 -5.35 7.43 1.13
CA LEU A 50 -5.68 6.10 0.63
C LEU A 50 -4.98 5.03 1.46
N GLN A 51 -5.65 3.93 1.78
CA GLN A 51 -4.97 2.79 2.40
C GLN A 51 -5.58 1.45 2.01
N GLY A 52 -4.76 0.41 2.07
CA GLY A 52 -5.21 -0.97 1.94
C GLY A 52 -4.13 -1.98 2.28
N GLN A 53 -4.56 -3.19 2.67
CA GLN A 53 -3.73 -4.35 2.96
C GLN A 53 -3.89 -5.40 1.86
N SER A 54 -2.83 -6.14 1.54
CA SER A 54 -2.85 -7.23 0.58
C SER A 54 -3.29 -6.76 -0.80
N TRP A 55 -4.43 -7.26 -1.32
CA TRP A 55 -5.03 -6.76 -2.54
C TRP A 55 -5.30 -5.25 -2.51
N GLY A 56 -5.77 -4.72 -1.37
CA GLY A 56 -5.91 -3.28 -1.19
C GLY A 56 -4.57 -2.55 -1.19
N GLY A 57 -3.48 -3.22 -0.80
CA GLY A 57 -2.11 -2.70 -0.90
C GLY A 57 -1.64 -2.61 -2.35
N TYR A 58 -1.91 -3.63 -3.16
CA TYR A 58 -1.73 -3.57 -4.62
C TYR A 58 -2.51 -2.40 -5.22
N GLN A 59 -3.80 -2.29 -4.91
CA GLN A 59 -4.66 -1.22 -5.42
C GLN A 59 -4.13 0.14 -5.00
N THR A 60 -3.74 0.31 -3.74
CA THR A 60 -3.13 1.55 -3.25
C THR A 60 -1.87 1.91 -4.04
N ALA A 61 -0.96 0.96 -4.22
CA ALA A 61 0.26 1.17 -5.01
C ALA A 61 -0.04 1.48 -6.49
N PHE A 62 -1.04 0.84 -7.08
CA PHE A 62 -1.49 1.13 -8.45
C PHE A 62 -2.08 2.55 -8.54
N MET A 63 -2.98 2.92 -7.64
CA MET A 63 -3.67 4.22 -7.65
C MET A 63 -2.72 5.40 -7.65
N ILE A 64 -1.71 5.40 -6.77
CA ILE A 64 -0.74 6.50 -6.67
C ILE A 64 0.18 6.62 -7.89
N THR A 65 0.18 5.62 -8.78
CA THR A 65 0.87 5.72 -10.08
C THR A 65 0.01 6.38 -11.15
N ARG A 66 -1.31 6.52 -10.93
CA ARG A 66 -2.30 6.99 -11.91
C ARG A 66 -2.91 8.35 -11.57
N THR A 67 -2.76 8.82 -10.34
CA THR A 67 -3.34 10.08 -9.88
C THR A 67 -2.54 10.67 -8.72
N ASN A 68 -2.61 11.99 -8.60
CA ASN A 68 -2.07 12.75 -7.47
C ASN A 68 -3.18 13.29 -6.54
N MET A 69 -4.42 12.81 -6.67
CA MET A 69 -5.54 13.22 -5.80
C MET A 69 -5.28 12.90 -4.32
N PHE A 70 -4.60 11.79 -4.04
CA PHE A 70 -4.31 11.38 -2.66
C PHE A 70 -3.09 12.10 -2.13
N LYS A 71 -3.26 12.77 -0.99
CA LYS A 71 -2.21 13.52 -0.31
C LYS A 71 -1.21 12.62 0.42
N ALA A 72 -1.63 11.41 0.82
CA ALA A 72 -0.78 10.37 1.38
C ALA A 72 -1.43 8.99 1.20
N ALA A 73 -0.60 7.95 1.11
CA ALA A 73 -1.06 6.58 0.90
C ALA A 73 -0.36 5.59 1.85
N MET A 74 -1.07 4.53 2.27
CA MET A 74 -0.50 3.40 3.00
C MET A 74 -0.82 2.08 2.28
N ALA A 75 0.22 1.37 1.85
CA ALA A 75 0.08 0.07 1.19
C ALA A 75 0.69 -1.03 2.06
N GLY A 76 -0.15 -1.89 2.61
CA GLY A 76 0.27 -3.05 3.37
C GLY A 76 0.34 -4.30 2.48
N ALA A 77 1.43 -5.05 2.59
CA ALA A 77 1.79 -6.21 1.76
C ALA A 77 1.48 -6.02 0.25
N PRO A 78 1.95 -4.92 -0.40
CA PRO A 78 1.60 -4.65 -1.79
C PRO A 78 2.26 -5.65 -2.74
N VAL A 79 1.53 -6.06 -3.78
CA VAL A 79 2.15 -6.62 -4.99
C VAL A 79 2.54 -5.44 -5.89
N SER A 80 3.84 -5.22 -6.07
CA SER A 80 4.38 -4.09 -6.84
C SER A 80 4.80 -4.50 -8.26
N ASN A 81 5.19 -5.76 -8.43
CA ASN A 81 5.70 -6.31 -9.68
C ASN A 81 5.12 -7.71 -9.91
N MET A 82 4.03 -7.77 -10.67
CA MET A 82 3.39 -9.04 -11.00
C MET A 82 4.29 -9.94 -11.86
N THR A 83 5.28 -9.41 -12.57
CA THR A 83 6.19 -10.24 -13.39
C THR A 83 7.14 -11.05 -12.50
N SER A 84 7.78 -10.42 -11.50
CA SER A 84 8.66 -11.11 -10.56
C SER A 84 7.87 -12.00 -9.60
N ALA A 85 6.70 -11.56 -9.17
CA ALA A 85 5.87 -12.31 -8.24
C ALA A 85 5.16 -13.53 -8.87
N TYR A 86 4.93 -13.53 -10.19
CA TYR A 86 4.32 -14.63 -10.94
C TYR A 86 5.15 -15.92 -10.87
N GLY A 87 6.48 -15.81 -11.04
CA GLY A 87 7.40 -16.95 -11.00
C GLY A 87 7.71 -17.47 -9.60
N GLY A 88 7.09 -16.91 -8.55
CA GLY A 88 7.36 -17.30 -7.17
C GLY A 88 6.52 -18.49 -6.70
N ILE A 89 6.98 -19.11 -5.61
CA ILE A 89 6.24 -20.12 -4.85
C ILE A 89 5.87 -19.59 -3.46
N ARG A 90 4.90 -20.23 -2.81
CA ARG A 90 4.62 -20.03 -1.38
C ARG A 90 5.54 -20.95 -0.58
N TRP A 91 6.59 -20.41 0.01
CA TRP A 91 7.63 -21.20 0.70
C TRP A 91 7.09 -22.21 1.73
N GLY A 92 6.02 -21.87 2.45
CA GLY A 92 5.42 -22.79 3.43
C GLY A 92 4.64 -23.97 2.82
N THR A 93 4.11 -23.84 1.59
CA THR A 93 3.23 -24.88 0.98
C THR A 93 3.79 -25.47 -0.31
N GLY A 94 4.80 -24.85 -0.92
CA GLY A 94 5.32 -25.22 -2.25
C GLY A 94 4.42 -24.83 -3.42
N ILE A 95 3.24 -24.26 -3.16
CA ILE A 95 2.25 -23.93 -4.19
C ILE A 95 2.76 -22.78 -5.08
N SER A 96 2.67 -22.96 -6.39
CA SER A 96 2.95 -21.91 -7.38
C SER A 96 2.00 -20.72 -7.20
N ARG A 97 2.53 -19.50 -7.37
CA ARG A 97 1.71 -18.28 -7.31
C ARG A 97 0.98 -18.00 -8.63
N MET A 98 1.30 -18.69 -9.72
CA MET A 98 0.78 -18.38 -11.08
C MET A 98 -0.74 -18.32 -11.16
N PHE A 99 -1.44 -19.29 -10.54
CA PHE A 99 -2.92 -19.35 -10.55
C PHE A 99 -3.56 -18.07 -9.99
N GLN A 100 -2.89 -17.40 -9.05
CA GLN A 100 -3.42 -16.21 -8.40
C GLN A 100 -3.44 -15.01 -9.33
N TYR A 101 -2.47 -14.96 -10.26
CA TYR A 101 -2.37 -13.93 -11.26
C TYR A 101 -3.27 -14.19 -12.46
N GLU A 102 -3.34 -15.44 -12.89
CA GLU A 102 -4.11 -15.83 -14.07
C GLU A 102 -5.62 -15.77 -13.83
N HIS A 103 -6.09 -16.35 -12.72
CA HIS A 103 -7.50 -16.71 -12.56
C HIS A 103 -8.21 -16.02 -11.40
N THR A 104 -7.52 -15.72 -10.29
CA THR A 104 -8.22 -15.32 -9.05
C THR A 104 -8.13 -13.82 -8.76
N GLN A 105 -7.23 -13.42 -7.86
CA GLN A 105 -7.22 -12.06 -7.33
C GLN A 105 -6.76 -11.06 -8.39
N SER A 106 -5.67 -11.34 -9.11
CA SER A 106 -5.22 -10.45 -10.19
C SER A 106 -5.93 -10.68 -11.51
N ARG A 107 -6.53 -11.86 -11.73
CA ARG A 107 -7.42 -12.15 -12.86
C ARG A 107 -6.92 -11.58 -14.19
N ILE A 108 -5.63 -11.71 -14.49
CA ILE A 108 -5.01 -11.18 -15.73
C ILE A 108 -5.54 -11.93 -16.96
N GLY A 109 -6.05 -13.16 -16.78
CA GLY A 109 -6.72 -13.91 -17.84
C GLY A 109 -5.76 -14.59 -18.83
N GLY A 110 -4.56 -14.93 -18.37
CA GLY A 110 -3.56 -15.67 -19.13
C GLY A 110 -2.19 -15.65 -18.46
N THR A 111 -1.29 -16.48 -18.96
CA THR A 111 0.09 -16.57 -18.45
C THR A 111 0.87 -15.28 -18.69
N LEU A 112 2.00 -15.13 -17.99
CA LEU A 112 2.90 -13.98 -18.18
C LEU A 112 3.35 -13.83 -19.64
N TRP A 113 3.55 -14.93 -20.36
CA TRP A 113 4.02 -14.90 -21.74
C TRP A 113 2.93 -14.58 -22.75
N GLU A 114 1.69 -15.01 -22.50
CA GLU A 114 0.54 -14.73 -23.38
C GLU A 114 0.02 -13.29 -23.20
N LYS A 115 0.09 -12.77 -21.97
CA LYS A 115 -0.49 -11.47 -21.58
C LYS A 115 0.55 -10.51 -21.04
N PHE A 116 1.80 -10.58 -21.51
CA PHE A 116 2.91 -9.77 -21.00
C PHE A 116 2.58 -8.28 -20.84
N PRO A 117 1.96 -7.59 -21.83
CA PRO A 117 1.56 -6.19 -21.67
C PRO A 117 0.64 -5.96 -20.45
N LYS A 118 -0.30 -6.87 -20.17
CA LYS A 118 -1.20 -6.77 -19.01
C LYS A 118 -0.48 -6.91 -17.68
N TYR A 119 0.54 -7.76 -17.59
CA TYR A 119 1.35 -7.86 -16.38
C TYR A 119 2.17 -6.58 -16.15
N ILE A 120 2.70 -5.96 -17.20
CA ILE A 120 3.38 -4.65 -17.10
C ILE A 120 2.39 -3.56 -16.69
N GLU A 121 1.26 -3.44 -17.38
CA GLU A 121 0.21 -2.44 -17.12
C GLU A 121 -0.28 -2.48 -15.67
N ASN A 122 -0.43 -3.68 -15.10
CA ASN A 122 -0.91 -3.91 -13.74
C ASN A 122 0.22 -3.99 -12.70
N SER A 123 1.48 -3.68 -13.03
CA SER A 123 2.59 -3.68 -12.07
C SER A 123 3.01 -2.25 -11.70
N PRO A 124 2.68 -1.76 -10.49
CA PRO A 124 3.03 -0.41 -10.03
C PRO A 124 4.51 -0.03 -10.19
N ILE A 125 5.42 -1.00 -10.08
CA ILE A 125 6.87 -0.78 -10.10
C ILE A 125 7.34 -0.05 -11.37
N PHE A 126 6.72 -0.32 -12.53
CA PHE A 126 7.11 0.28 -13.82
C PHE A 126 6.65 1.73 -13.96
N TYR A 127 5.78 2.19 -13.06
CA TYR A 127 5.20 3.53 -13.08
C TYR A 127 5.63 4.38 -11.89
N VAL A 128 6.60 3.90 -11.08
CA VAL A 128 7.13 4.64 -9.93
C VAL A 128 7.54 6.07 -10.27
N PRO A 129 8.17 6.39 -11.44
CA PRO A 129 8.48 7.78 -11.80
C PRO A 129 7.29 8.74 -11.73
N GLN A 130 6.06 8.25 -11.94
CA GLN A 130 4.82 9.05 -11.95
C GLN A 130 4.32 9.40 -10.54
N ILE A 131 4.76 8.67 -9.51
CA ILE A 131 4.24 8.82 -8.14
C ILE A 131 4.72 10.13 -7.51
N GLN A 132 3.79 10.95 -7.03
CA GLN A 132 4.08 12.14 -6.22
C GLN A 132 3.59 11.99 -4.77
N THR A 133 2.62 11.09 -4.54
CA THR A 133 2.04 10.82 -3.24
C THR A 133 3.05 10.13 -2.29
N PRO A 134 3.26 10.66 -1.07
CA PRO A 134 3.97 9.98 0.01
C PRO A 134 3.40 8.60 0.31
N LEU A 135 4.25 7.57 0.39
CA LEU A 135 3.83 6.19 0.60
C LEU A 135 4.41 5.58 1.88
N LEU A 136 3.53 5.11 2.77
CA LEU A 136 3.89 4.22 3.87
C LEU A 136 3.66 2.76 3.45
N ILE A 137 4.71 1.95 3.44
CA ILE A 137 4.62 0.51 3.16
C ILE A 137 4.67 -0.24 4.49
N MET A 138 3.79 -1.22 4.68
CA MET A 138 3.97 -2.27 5.70
C MET A 138 4.18 -3.59 4.99
N HIS A 139 5.26 -4.33 5.28
CA HIS A 139 5.46 -5.65 4.71
C HIS A 139 6.29 -6.51 5.66
N ASN A 140 5.72 -7.63 6.12
CA ASN A 140 6.38 -8.51 7.07
C ASN A 140 7.33 -9.48 6.38
N ASP A 141 8.38 -9.87 7.08
CA ASP A 141 9.47 -10.68 6.52
C ASP A 141 9.12 -12.16 6.39
N ASN A 142 8.09 -12.65 7.08
CA ASN A 142 7.58 -14.01 7.00
C ASN A 142 6.24 -14.11 6.23
N ASP A 143 5.93 -13.13 5.37
CA ASP A 143 4.70 -13.15 4.57
C ASP A 143 4.70 -14.29 3.53
N GLY A 144 3.95 -15.35 3.82
CA GLY A 144 3.74 -16.48 2.92
C GLY A 144 2.77 -16.20 1.75
N SER A 145 2.02 -15.10 1.79
CA SER A 145 0.99 -14.75 0.79
C SER A 145 1.49 -13.79 -0.26
N VAL A 146 2.28 -12.78 0.09
CA VAL A 146 2.94 -11.87 -0.86
C VAL A 146 4.43 -11.85 -0.54
N PRO A 147 5.34 -12.10 -1.49
CA PRO A 147 6.76 -12.14 -1.19
C PRO A 147 7.21 -10.81 -0.60
N TRP A 148 7.94 -10.82 0.51
CA TRP A 148 8.45 -9.61 1.17
C TRP A 148 9.22 -8.68 0.23
N TYR A 149 9.91 -9.28 -0.75
CA TYR A 149 10.60 -8.54 -1.81
C TYR A 149 9.71 -7.61 -2.63
N GLN A 150 8.39 -7.81 -2.70
CA GLN A 150 7.50 -6.87 -3.41
C GLN A 150 7.43 -5.51 -2.71
N GLY A 151 7.37 -5.49 -1.38
CA GLY A 151 7.49 -4.26 -0.59
C GLY A 151 8.87 -3.62 -0.74
N ILE A 152 9.94 -4.44 -0.72
CA ILE A 152 11.33 -3.97 -0.89
C ILE A 152 11.53 -3.36 -2.29
N GLU A 153 11.09 -4.02 -3.36
CA GLU A 153 11.19 -3.52 -4.75
C GLU A 153 10.57 -2.13 -4.87
N MET A 154 9.35 -1.96 -4.35
CA MET A 154 8.65 -0.67 -4.37
C MET A 154 9.36 0.39 -3.54
N PHE A 155 9.75 0.06 -2.31
CA PHE A 155 10.49 0.95 -1.41
C PHE A 155 11.79 1.43 -2.05
N MET A 156 12.59 0.50 -2.56
CA MET A 156 13.89 0.81 -3.17
C MET A 156 13.75 1.64 -4.45
N ALA A 157 12.75 1.34 -5.29
CA ALA A 157 12.48 2.14 -6.49
C ALA A 157 12.08 3.58 -6.15
N MET A 158 11.17 3.77 -5.17
CA MET A 158 10.78 5.11 -4.72
C MET A 158 11.95 5.87 -4.08
N ARG A 159 12.74 5.21 -3.23
CA ARG A 159 13.96 5.77 -2.63
C ARG A 159 14.96 6.19 -3.70
N ARG A 160 15.17 5.35 -4.73
CA ARG A 160 16.11 5.64 -5.82
C ARG A 160 15.73 6.92 -6.58
N LEU A 161 14.44 7.20 -6.70
CA LEU A 161 13.90 8.39 -7.35
C LEU A 161 13.62 9.55 -6.39
N ASN A 162 14.16 9.51 -5.17
CA ASN A 162 14.00 10.53 -4.13
C ASN A 162 12.53 10.84 -3.79
N LYS A 163 11.66 9.83 -3.87
CA LYS A 163 10.24 9.98 -3.52
C LYS A 163 10.03 9.74 -2.02
N PRO A 164 9.11 10.46 -1.36
CA PRO A 164 8.81 10.25 0.06
C PRO A 164 8.20 8.87 0.27
N VAL A 165 8.94 8.01 0.98
CA VAL A 165 8.54 6.62 1.23
C VAL A 165 9.11 6.09 2.54
N TRP A 166 8.31 5.30 3.24
CA TRP A 166 8.69 4.58 4.47
C TRP A 166 8.33 3.11 4.34
N MET A 167 9.06 2.25 5.05
CA MET A 167 8.78 0.83 5.11
C MET A 167 8.82 0.37 6.57
N LEU A 168 7.72 -0.25 7.02
CA LEU A 168 7.58 -0.90 8.30
C LEU A 168 7.62 -2.41 8.09
N THR A 169 8.57 -3.07 8.75
CA THR A 169 8.73 -4.53 8.72
C THR A 169 8.62 -5.08 10.13
N TYR A 170 7.62 -5.93 10.35
CA TYR A 170 7.45 -6.65 11.61
C TYR A 170 8.04 -8.05 11.49
N ASN A 171 9.06 -8.32 12.29
CA ASN A 171 9.82 -9.55 12.17
C ASN A 171 9.02 -10.76 12.65
N ASN A 172 9.10 -11.85 11.90
CA ASN A 172 8.43 -13.13 12.10
C ASN A 172 6.90 -13.06 12.03
N GLU A 173 6.33 -11.93 11.60
CA GLU A 173 4.90 -11.84 11.32
C GLU A 173 4.61 -12.34 9.90
N GLU A 174 3.47 -12.99 9.73
CA GLU A 174 3.04 -13.49 8.43
C GLU A 174 2.32 -12.39 7.63
N HIS A 175 1.33 -12.75 6.82
CA HIS A 175 0.61 -11.82 5.96
C HIS A 175 -0.18 -10.74 6.71
N ASN A 176 -0.69 -11.07 7.90
CA ASN A 176 -1.37 -10.15 8.79
C ASN A 176 -0.68 -10.17 10.16
N LEU A 177 -0.73 -9.03 10.86
CA LEU A 177 -0.17 -8.94 12.21
C LEU A 177 -1.05 -9.73 13.19
N THR A 178 -0.43 -10.67 13.88
CA THR A 178 -1.06 -11.51 14.91
C THR A 178 -0.70 -11.05 16.32
N ARG A 179 0.49 -10.48 16.51
CA ARG A 179 0.91 -9.98 17.82
C ARG A 179 0.28 -8.62 18.10
N ARG A 180 -0.45 -8.53 19.22
CA ARG A 180 -1.12 -7.30 19.66
C ARG A 180 -0.20 -6.08 19.69
N ALA A 181 1.04 -6.24 20.15
CA ALA A 181 2.01 -5.14 20.20
C ALA A 181 2.31 -4.57 18.80
N ASN A 182 2.44 -5.43 17.78
CA ASN A 182 2.67 -5.02 16.41
C ASN A 182 1.43 -4.33 15.81
N SER A 183 0.23 -4.85 16.08
CA SER A 183 -1.03 -4.23 15.63
C SER A 183 -1.23 -2.82 16.23
N ILE A 184 -0.84 -2.64 17.50
CA ILE A 184 -0.87 -1.33 18.16
C ILE A 184 0.16 -0.39 17.53
N ASP A 185 1.41 -0.84 17.35
CA ASP A 185 2.45 -0.03 16.72
C ASP A 185 2.04 0.42 15.31
N LEU A 186 1.52 -0.48 14.49
CA LEU A 186 1.04 -0.14 13.14
C LEU A 186 -0.07 0.92 13.20
N SER A 187 -1.04 0.74 14.12
CA SER A 187 -2.14 1.69 14.30
C SER A 187 -1.65 3.09 14.67
N ILE A 188 -0.66 3.19 15.58
CA ILE A 188 -0.04 4.44 15.99
C ILE A 188 0.68 5.09 14.79
N ARG A 189 1.54 4.35 14.10
CA ARG A 189 2.32 4.88 12.97
C ARG A 189 1.43 5.33 11.81
N MET A 190 0.39 4.56 11.50
CA MET A 190 -0.57 4.95 10.47
C MET A 190 -1.35 6.21 10.87
N MET A 191 -1.74 6.34 12.14
CA MET A 191 -2.40 7.57 12.62
C MET A 191 -1.46 8.77 12.50
N GLN A 192 -0.22 8.65 12.98
CA GLN A 192 0.77 9.74 12.90
C GLN A 192 1.07 10.13 11.45
N PHE A 193 1.22 9.14 10.56
CA PHE A 193 1.45 9.37 9.14
C PHE A 193 0.30 10.16 8.49
N PHE A 194 -0.94 9.72 8.70
CA PHE A 194 -2.09 10.43 8.15
C PHE A 194 -2.38 11.76 8.86
N ASP A 195 -2.16 11.88 10.16
CA ASP A 195 -2.33 13.15 10.87
C ASP A 195 -1.31 14.19 10.37
N HIS A 196 -0.06 13.78 10.12
CA HIS A 196 0.95 14.66 9.55
C HIS A 196 0.53 15.19 8.17
N TYR A 197 0.22 14.29 7.24
CA TYR A 197 -0.09 14.69 5.87
C TYR A 197 -1.46 15.33 5.70
N LEU A 198 -2.50 14.80 6.36
CA LEU A 198 -3.89 15.21 6.13
C LEU A 198 -4.36 16.29 7.09
N LYS A 199 -3.73 16.45 8.27
CA LYS A 199 -4.10 17.48 9.25
C LYS A 199 -2.98 18.47 9.56
N GLY A 200 -1.80 18.31 8.96
CA GLY A 200 -0.67 19.20 9.19
C GLY A 200 -0.07 19.10 10.59
N LYS A 201 -0.29 17.99 11.31
CA LYS A 201 0.39 17.78 12.60
C LYS A 201 1.91 17.65 12.38
N PRO A 202 2.75 17.95 13.38
CA PRO A 202 4.19 17.73 13.25
C PRO A 202 4.51 16.26 12.94
N ALA A 203 5.58 16.03 12.18
CA ALA A 203 6.00 14.68 11.83
C ALA A 203 6.53 13.96 13.09
N PRO A 204 6.29 12.65 13.26
CA PRO A 204 6.94 11.87 14.29
C PRO A 204 8.42 11.62 13.96
N VAL A 205 9.25 11.45 14.99
CA VAL A 205 10.70 11.18 14.88
C VAL A 205 11.01 10.02 13.93
N TRP A 206 10.23 8.94 13.98
CA TRP A 206 10.44 7.78 13.11
C TRP A 206 10.27 8.08 11.61
N MET A 207 9.44 9.07 11.23
CA MET A 207 9.28 9.47 9.83
C MET A 207 10.50 10.24 9.33
N GLN A 208 11.11 11.08 10.17
CA GLN A 208 12.23 11.90 9.75
C GLN A 208 13.54 11.12 9.72
N TYR A 209 13.80 10.31 10.75
CA TYR A 209 15.11 9.70 10.97
C TYR A 209 15.14 8.18 10.82
N GLY A 210 13.96 7.53 10.75
CA GLY A 210 13.86 6.08 10.87
C GLY A 210 14.21 5.59 12.27
N ILE A 211 14.16 4.27 12.47
CA ILE A 211 14.58 3.62 13.72
C ILE A 211 15.76 2.69 13.41
N PRO A 212 16.96 2.94 13.96
CA PRO A 212 18.10 2.05 13.80
C PRO A 212 17.76 0.62 14.26
N ALA A 213 18.30 -0.40 13.57
CA ALA A 213 18.02 -1.79 13.91
C ALA A 213 18.36 -2.15 15.37
N ILE A 214 19.42 -1.54 15.92
CA ILE A 214 19.86 -1.73 17.32
C ILE A 214 18.92 -1.11 18.37
N GLU A 215 18.07 -0.18 17.94
CA GLU A 215 17.06 0.51 18.75
C GLU A 215 15.66 -0.10 18.58
N LYS A 216 15.49 -1.04 17.66
CA LYS A 216 14.20 -1.70 17.39
C LYS A 216 13.68 -2.37 18.67
N GLY A 217 12.48 -1.97 19.11
CA GLY A 217 11.84 -2.47 20.33
C GLY A 217 12.32 -1.79 21.63
N LYS A 218 13.28 -0.87 21.56
CA LYS A 218 13.71 -0.02 22.68
C LYS A 218 13.18 1.40 22.53
N ASN A 219 13.37 1.97 21.35
CA ASN A 219 12.87 3.29 20.97
C ASN A 219 11.90 3.13 19.80
N MET A 220 10.67 3.59 19.99
CA MET A 220 9.62 3.52 18.97
C MET A 220 9.60 4.75 18.05
N GLY A 221 10.22 5.85 18.47
CA GLY A 221 10.28 7.15 17.79
C GLY A 221 8.91 7.79 17.60
N TYR A 222 7.99 7.58 18.54
CA TYR A 222 6.64 8.13 18.48
C TYR A 222 6.55 9.62 18.82
N ASP A 223 7.59 10.19 19.44
CA ASP A 223 7.61 11.61 19.76
C ASP A 223 7.45 12.45 18.49
N LEU A 224 6.74 13.56 18.63
CA LEU A 224 6.54 14.52 17.55
C LEU A 224 7.70 15.50 17.52
N LEU A 225 8.13 15.89 16.32
CA LEU A 225 9.06 16.98 16.16
C LEU A 225 8.38 18.31 16.54
N GLU A 226 9.16 19.25 17.07
CA GLU A 226 8.72 20.62 17.35
C GLU A 226 8.50 21.44 16.07
#